data_AF-D9PI24-F1
#
_entry.id   AF-D9PI24-F1
#
_cell.length_a   1.000
_cell.length_b   1.000
_cell.length_c   1.000
_cell.angle_alpha   90.00
_cell.angle_beta   90.00
_cell.angle_gamma   90.00
#
_symmetry.space_group_name_H-M   'P 1'
#
loop_
_entity.id
_entity.type
_entity.pdbx_description
1 polymer ?
#
loop_
_entity_poly.entity_id
_entity_poly.type
_entity_poly.pdbx_seq_one_letter_code
_entity_poly.pdbx_strand_id
1 'polypeptide(L)'
;MSTFTSPSDITPLALARSANVNDLSSATATAFALIPDETLLENGTVQYGTCAGAANAYTLTLAHTPASYADGMVIVFKANHLNTGAATVDVNSLGAKSLKSYFGSALEAGDLAINRFYSFRYNSISGNFEMMQPAQSEVAGTGSWVTYLDVATDTSPSLGGDLDTNEFDILVDSGYGILDESGNDQLLFTTTATAVNYFVVVNAATGNAPQLQAAGSDTDISINIVPKGAGTVQLGGVAVVTLSGTQTLTNKTLTSPVLTTPQINDTSVDHQYIFAVNELAADRTVTLPLLTGNDEFAFKDHTQTFTNKTLTSPTLTTPKIADGGAITDASGNEQIKFSTTASAVNEITVKNAATGNGPEIQATGSDTNIDIELVPKGTGAVNLLDALLSRAKMKDTSSAVSAATSSGGTLTINLETANIFTITLTENITTFDITNWLASTCQGCVIFITQAAAAKTVDWSNESVIWSFGEAPDLSTNSSKHVVAILSPDGGTTVYGFHSSEEAA
;
A
#
# COMPACT_ATOMS: atom_id res chain seq x y z
N MET A 1 40.35 52.82 143.31
CA MET A 1 41.82 52.63 143.50
C MET A 1 42.07 51.15 143.41
N SER A 2 42.61 50.66 142.29
CA SER A 2 42.10 49.41 141.71
C SER A 2 43.01 48.20 141.90
N THR A 3 42.43 47.20 142.56
CA THR A 3 42.86 45.81 142.72
C THR A 3 43.08 45.08 141.39
N PHE A 4 44.15 44.28 141.30
CA PHE A 4 44.19 43.10 140.43
C PHE A 4 44.87 41.96 141.19
N THR A 5 44.10 40.91 141.49
CA THR A 5 44.50 39.66 142.13
C THR A 5 44.72 38.60 141.05
N SER A 6 45.85 37.87 141.10
CA SER A 6 46.05 36.64 140.34
C SER A 6 45.75 35.41 141.21
N PRO A 7 44.92 34.47 140.74
CA PRO A 7 44.93 33.08 141.21
C PRO A 7 45.06 32.11 140.01
N SER A 8 46.12 31.28 139.95
CA SER A 8 46.29 29.94 140.56
C SER A 8 45.53 28.83 139.81
N ASP A 9 46.23 27.71 139.58
CA ASP A 9 45.74 26.37 139.13
C ASP A 9 45.83 26.16 137.59
N ILE A 10 46.34 25.09 136.95
CA ILE A 10 46.41 23.63 137.23
C ILE A 10 47.50 22.95 136.33
N THR A 11 48.09 21.83 136.78
CA THR A 11 49.12 20.94 136.16
C THR A 11 48.55 19.72 135.36
N PRO A 12 49.36 18.90 134.62
CA PRO A 12 49.04 18.28 133.31
C PRO A 12 48.68 16.76 133.30
N LEU A 13 48.18 16.18 132.18
CA LEU A 13 48.45 14.78 131.74
C LEU A 13 47.99 14.40 130.30
N ALA A 14 48.81 13.54 129.65
CA ALA A 14 48.57 12.59 128.52
C ALA A 14 48.84 13.01 127.05
N LEU A 15 50.09 12.77 126.62
CA LEU A 15 50.67 12.87 125.26
C LEU A 15 50.06 11.94 124.18
N ALA A 16 49.07 11.10 124.51
CA ALA A 16 48.49 10.15 123.54
C ALA A 16 47.50 10.81 122.56
N ARG A 17 46.93 11.97 122.90
CA ARG A 17 45.99 12.70 122.01
C ARG A 17 46.70 13.59 120.99
N SER A 18 47.94 13.98 121.23
CA SER A 18 48.66 14.90 120.33
C SER A 18 49.07 14.25 119.02
N ALA A 19 49.36 12.94 118.98
CA ALA A 19 49.72 12.26 117.72
C ALA A 19 48.56 12.25 116.72
N ASN A 20 47.38 11.79 117.12
CA ASN A 20 46.19 11.80 116.26
C ASN A 20 45.74 13.22 115.88
N VAL A 21 45.92 14.20 116.77
CA VAL A 21 45.64 15.61 116.48
C VAL A 21 46.65 16.18 115.48
N ASN A 22 47.92 15.78 115.54
CA ASN A 22 48.95 16.20 114.59
C ASN A 22 48.79 15.53 113.22
N ASP A 23 48.38 14.26 113.17
CA ASP A 23 48.07 13.54 111.93
C ASP A 23 46.84 14.14 111.25
N LEU A 24 45.78 14.41 112.02
CA LEU A 24 44.60 15.13 111.53
C LEU A 24 44.94 16.55 111.08
N SER A 25 45.80 17.27 111.82
CA SER A 25 46.28 18.60 111.43
C SER A 25 47.11 18.57 110.14
N SER A 26 47.93 17.54 109.92
CA SER A 26 48.76 17.39 108.72
C SER A 26 47.93 16.97 107.51
N ALA A 27 46.95 16.08 107.69
CA ALA A 27 45.97 15.73 106.65
C ALA A 27 45.10 16.96 106.29
N THR A 28 44.67 17.73 107.29
CA THR A 28 43.87 18.96 107.06
C THR A 28 44.70 20.03 106.37
N ALA A 29 45.98 20.22 106.73
CA ALA A 29 46.87 21.15 106.04
C ALA A 29 47.14 20.74 104.59
N THR A 30 47.29 19.44 104.32
CA THR A 30 47.46 18.92 102.96
C THR A 30 46.18 19.10 102.13
N ALA A 31 45.00 18.88 102.72
CA ALA A 31 43.72 19.13 102.07
C ALA A 31 43.46 20.62 101.80
N PHE A 32 43.85 21.53 102.71
CA PHE A 32 43.75 22.98 102.48
C PHE A 32 44.73 23.47 101.41
N ALA A 33 45.91 22.85 101.27
CA ALA A 33 46.85 23.15 100.20
C ALA A 33 46.40 22.66 98.80
N LEU A 34 45.40 21.77 98.74
CA LEU A 34 44.75 21.30 97.50
C LEU A 34 43.59 22.20 97.05
N ILE A 35 43.14 23.14 97.88
CA ILE A 35 42.17 24.16 97.46
C ILE A 35 42.93 25.12 96.53
N PRO A 36 42.44 25.39 95.30
CA PRO A 36 43.04 26.39 94.42
C PRO A 36 43.15 27.74 95.16
N ASP A 37 44.21 28.50 94.91
CA ASP A 37 44.24 29.88 95.40
C ASP A 37 43.09 30.69 94.75
N GLU A 38 42.72 31.81 95.36
CA GLU A 38 41.65 32.69 94.85
C GLU A 38 41.89 33.05 93.37
N THR A 39 43.16 33.20 92.99
CA THR A 39 43.61 33.43 91.61
C THR A 39 43.23 32.30 90.63
N LEU A 40 43.39 31.04 91.02
CA LEU A 40 43.10 29.86 90.18
C LEU A 40 41.62 29.51 90.14
N LEU A 41 40.85 29.86 91.16
CA LEU A 41 39.39 29.66 91.17
C LEU A 41 38.67 30.59 90.18
N GLU A 42 39.28 31.73 89.87
CA GLU A 42 38.67 32.80 89.09
C GLU A 42 39.12 32.81 87.61
N ASN A 43 40.20 32.12 87.27
CA ASN A 43 40.67 32.01 85.89
C ASN A 43 39.65 31.24 85.02
N GLY A 44 38.93 31.97 84.17
CA GLY A 44 37.86 31.43 83.31
C GLY A 44 36.43 31.67 83.81
N THR A 45 36.23 32.40 84.91
CA THR A 45 34.91 32.89 85.33
C THR A 45 34.55 34.20 84.63
N VAL A 46 33.30 34.33 84.21
CA VAL A 46 32.77 35.54 83.56
C VAL A 46 32.72 36.69 84.58
N GLN A 47 33.48 37.76 84.37
CA GLN A 47 33.47 38.92 85.28
C GLN A 47 32.67 40.09 84.66
N TYR A 48 31.61 40.53 85.36
CA TYR A 48 30.83 41.71 84.97
C TYR A 48 31.56 43.00 85.39
N GLY A 49 31.86 43.87 84.43
CA GLY A 49 32.50 45.17 84.66
C GLY A 49 31.54 46.34 84.57
N THR A 50 31.69 47.30 85.49
CA THR A 50 31.00 48.59 85.35
C THR A 50 31.67 49.38 84.24
N CYS A 51 30.93 49.70 83.18
CA CYS A 51 31.44 50.38 82.00
C CYS A 51 31.37 51.90 82.11
N ALA A 52 32.52 52.55 81.85
CA ALA A 52 32.68 53.99 81.69
C ALA A 52 33.46 54.28 80.40
N GLY A 53 33.94 55.50 80.22
CA GLY A 53 34.66 55.93 79.01
C GLY A 53 33.74 56.58 77.97
N ALA A 54 34.21 56.63 76.72
CA ALA A 54 33.55 57.32 75.60
C ALA A 54 33.32 56.38 74.42
N ALA A 55 32.64 56.86 73.37
CA ALA A 55 32.50 56.12 72.12
C ALA A 55 33.88 55.64 71.61
N ASN A 56 33.95 54.35 71.24
CA ASN A 56 35.16 53.66 70.77
C ASN A 56 36.30 53.48 71.81
N ALA A 57 36.17 54.00 73.04
CA ALA A 57 37.18 53.88 74.09
C ALA A 57 36.51 53.58 75.43
N TYR A 58 36.17 52.31 75.63
CA TYR A 58 35.49 51.84 76.83
C TYR A 58 36.50 51.60 77.96
N THR A 59 36.07 51.85 79.19
CA THR A 59 36.81 51.47 80.40
C THR A 59 35.92 50.59 81.25
N LEU A 60 36.51 49.57 81.88
CA LEU A 60 35.81 48.64 82.74
C LEU A 60 36.45 48.63 84.12
N THR A 61 35.62 48.80 85.15
CA THR A 61 36.02 48.53 86.53
C THR A 61 35.36 47.22 86.98
N LEU A 62 36.21 46.20 87.10
CA LEU A 62 35.88 44.91 87.70
C LEU A 62 36.05 45.00 89.22
N ALA A 63 35.18 44.30 89.97
CA ALA A 63 35.20 44.27 91.42
C ALA A 63 36.48 43.62 91.98
N HIS A 64 36.99 42.60 91.30
CA HIS A 64 38.34 42.07 91.51
C HIS A 64 39.29 42.77 90.52
N THR A 65 40.46 43.22 90.98
CA THR A 65 41.42 43.95 90.15
C THR A 65 42.47 42.97 89.61
N PRO A 66 42.33 42.48 88.35
CA PRO A 66 43.33 41.59 87.77
C PRO A 66 44.69 42.29 87.68
N ALA A 67 45.78 41.54 87.89
CA ALA A 67 47.15 42.07 87.79
C ALA A 67 47.63 42.20 86.33
N SER A 68 47.05 41.45 85.40
CA SER A 68 47.33 41.50 83.95
C SER A 68 46.20 40.82 83.16
N TYR A 69 46.19 41.00 81.84
CA TYR A 69 45.28 40.25 80.96
C TYR A 69 45.78 38.81 80.78
N ALA A 70 45.04 37.85 81.35
CA ALA A 70 45.28 36.41 81.19
C ALA A 70 44.52 35.85 79.98
N ASP A 71 45.13 34.90 79.27
CA ASP A 71 44.48 34.22 78.14
C ASP A 71 43.14 33.61 78.56
N GLY A 72 42.12 33.82 77.74
CA GLY A 72 40.77 33.31 78.00
C GLY A 72 39.95 34.11 79.02
N MET A 73 40.47 35.20 79.60
CA MET A 73 39.72 36.11 80.47
C MET A 73 38.43 36.60 79.79
N VAL A 74 37.27 36.35 80.40
CA VAL A 74 35.98 36.80 79.85
C VAL A 74 35.48 38.03 80.61
N ILE A 75 35.20 39.09 79.86
CA ILE A 75 34.55 40.29 80.37
C ILE A 75 33.13 40.37 79.84
N VAL A 76 32.20 40.76 80.71
CA VAL A 76 30.84 41.14 80.30
C VAL A 76 30.58 42.55 80.78
N PHE A 77 30.03 43.39 79.90
CA PHE A 77 29.66 44.74 80.28
C PHE A 77 28.46 45.22 79.47
N LYS A 78 27.75 46.19 80.06
CA LYS A 78 26.71 46.96 79.36
C LYS A 78 27.36 48.17 78.71
N ALA A 79 27.31 48.28 77.38
CA ALA A 79 27.93 49.40 76.66
C ALA A 79 27.27 50.74 77.05
N ASN A 80 28.06 51.70 77.53
CA ASN A 80 27.57 53.02 77.96
C ASN A 80 27.50 54.05 76.81
N HIS A 81 28.12 53.74 75.67
CA HIS A 81 28.10 54.53 74.45
C HIS A 81 27.83 53.62 73.26
N LEU A 82 27.38 54.22 72.15
CA LEU A 82 27.39 53.59 70.84
C LEU A 82 28.82 53.70 70.28
N ASN A 83 29.38 52.63 69.75
CA ASN A 83 30.63 52.75 68.99
C ASN A 83 30.35 53.33 67.59
N THR A 84 31.23 54.19 67.10
CA THR A 84 31.16 54.79 65.76
C THR A 84 32.26 54.28 64.82
N GLY A 85 33.02 53.27 65.27
CA GLY A 85 34.07 52.59 64.53
C GLY A 85 34.78 51.56 65.42
N ALA A 86 36.05 51.28 65.12
CA ALA A 86 36.86 50.34 65.90
C ALA A 86 36.95 50.78 67.36
N ALA A 87 36.64 49.88 68.29
CA ALA A 87 36.59 50.18 69.71
C ALA A 87 37.67 49.46 70.52
N THR A 88 38.05 50.04 71.66
CA THR A 88 38.96 49.45 72.64
C THR A 88 38.30 49.35 74.02
N VAL A 89 38.86 48.50 74.87
CA VAL A 89 38.51 48.38 76.28
C VAL A 89 39.76 48.41 77.16
N ASP A 90 39.75 49.23 78.21
CA ASP A 90 40.76 49.22 79.27
C ASP A 90 40.13 48.74 80.58
N VAL A 91 40.60 47.61 81.08
CA VAL A 91 40.07 46.94 82.27
C VAL A 91 40.97 47.26 83.46
N ASN A 92 40.42 47.92 84.48
CA ASN A 92 41.10 48.32 85.71
C ASN A 92 42.47 49.01 85.49
N SER A 93 42.60 49.78 84.39
CA SER A 93 43.83 50.48 83.99
C SER A 93 45.02 49.56 83.67
N LEU A 94 44.77 48.33 83.23
CA LEU A 94 45.78 47.39 82.73
C LEU A 94 46.28 47.73 81.32
N GLY A 95 45.62 48.66 80.63
CA GLY A 95 45.96 49.15 79.30
C GLY A 95 44.90 48.79 78.26
N ALA A 96 44.64 49.69 77.33
CA ALA A 96 43.59 49.52 76.32
C ALA A 96 43.91 48.37 75.33
N LYS A 97 42.94 47.47 75.14
CA LYS A 97 42.97 46.37 74.17
C LYS A 97 41.86 46.55 73.14
N SER A 98 42.10 46.13 71.89
CA SER A 98 41.07 46.25 70.85
C SER A 98 39.93 45.29 71.10
N LEU A 99 38.70 45.73 70.87
CA LEU A 99 37.52 44.89 70.76
C LEU A 99 37.36 44.46 69.29
N LYS A 100 37.17 43.16 69.07
CA LYS A 100 36.97 42.56 67.75
C LYS A 100 35.62 41.87 67.68
N SER A 101 35.03 41.85 66.49
CA SER A 101 33.80 41.10 66.20
C SER A 101 33.99 39.59 66.43
N TYR A 102 32.90 38.83 66.40
CA TYR A 102 32.91 37.37 66.57
C TYR A 102 33.86 36.64 65.61
N PHE A 103 34.13 37.21 64.42
CA PHE A 103 35.03 36.65 63.41
C PHE A 103 36.42 37.33 63.38
N GLY A 104 36.75 38.15 64.38
CA GLY A 104 38.10 38.74 64.53
C GLY A 104 38.34 40.06 63.78
N SER A 105 37.38 40.55 62.98
CA SER A 105 37.45 41.88 62.34
C SER A 105 37.33 43.01 63.36
N ALA A 106 37.85 44.20 63.04
CA ALA A 106 37.58 45.40 63.84
C ALA A 106 36.07 45.67 63.89
N LEU A 107 35.58 46.19 65.02
CA LEU A 107 34.17 46.58 65.13
C LEU A 107 33.86 47.77 64.20
N GLU A 108 32.69 47.74 63.59
CA GLU A 108 32.13 48.80 62.77
C GLU A 108 31.16 49.66 63.58
N ALA A 109 30.84 50.86 63.07
CA ALA A 109 29.91 51.76 63.72
C ALA A 109 28.56 51.05 64.00
N GLY A 110 28.15 51.00 65.26
CA GLY A 110 26.88 50.41 65.67
C GLY A 110 26.94 48.98 66.20
N ASP A 111 28.07 48.28 66.09
CA ASP A 111 28.22 46.91 66.62
C ASP A 111 27.99 46.81 68.14
N LEU A 112 28.32 47.87 68.87
CA LEU A 112 28.10 48.04 70.30
C LEU A 112 27.02 49.09 70.53
N ALA A 113 25.76 48.67 70.46
CA ALA A 113 24.61 49.49 70.81
C ALA A 113 24.63 49.88 72.30
N ILE A 114 24.35 51.16 72.57
CA ILE A 114 24.21 51.67 73.94
C ILE A 114 23.15 50.87 74.71
N ASN A 115 23.40 50.62 75.99
CA ASN A 115 22.52 49.88 76.90
C ASN A 115 22.29 48.40 76.57
N ARG A 116 23.08 47.79 75.68
CA ARG A 116 23.10 46.34 75.45
C ARG A 116 24.31 45.70 76.14
N PHE A 117 24.17 44.41 76.47
CA PHE A 117 25.21 43.62 77.12
C PHE A 117 26.03 42.89 76.07
N TYR A 118 27.35 42.92 76.23
CA TYR A 118 28.29 42.23 75.35
C TYR A 118 29.27 41.41 76.19
N SER A 119 29.60 40.22 75.69
CA SER A 119 30.61 39.33 76.26
C SER A 119 31.81 39.24 75.33
N PHE A 120 33.01 39.47 75.85
CA PHE A 120 34.26 39.35 75.11
C PHE A 120 35.25 38.45 75.85
N ARG A 121 36.05 37.70 75.09
CA ARG A 121 37.13 36.86 75.62
C ARG A 121 38.49 37.40 75.19
N TYR A 122 39.41 37.55 76.13
CA TYR A 122 40.79 37.93 75.84
C TYR A 122 41.52 36.76 75.19
N ASN A 123 42.23 37.03 74.10
CA ASN A 123 43.10 36.09 73.41
C ASN A 123 44.52 36.63 73.48
N SER A 124 45.39 35.95 74.23
CA SER A 124 46.79 36.35 74.44
C SER A 124 47.64 36.28 73.17
N ILE A 125 47.24 35.47 72.19
CA ILE A 125 47.92 35.35 70.89
C ILE A 125 47.64 36.57 70.02
N SER A 126 46.37 36.98 69.90
CA SER A 126 45.97 38.16 69.11
C SER A 126 46.14 39.48 69.89
N GLY A 127 46.29 39.39 71.21
CA GLY A 127 46.45 40.52 72.12
C GLY A 127 45.17 41.37 72.26
N ASN A 128 44.02 40.86 71.86
CA ASN A 128 42.74 41.57 71.77
C ASN A 128 41.62 40.82 72.48
N PHE A 129 40.47 41.49 72.64
CA PHE A 129 39.23 40.92 73.12
C PHE A 129 38.32 40.59 71.94
N GLU A 130 37.88 39.34 71.83
CA GLU A 130 37.04 38.83 70.74
C GLU A 130 35.60 38.61 71.25
N MET A 131 34.62 39.14 70.53
CA MET A 131 33.21 39.04 70.93
C MET A 131 32.79 37.57 70.90
N MET A 132 32.13 37.10 71.96
CA MET A 132 31.79 35.68 72.09
C MET A 132 30.44 35.31 71.46
N GLN A 133 29.71 36.29 70.94
CA GLN A 133 28.45 36.10 70.22
C GLN A 133 28.46 36.96 68.95
N PRO A 134 27.89 36.50 67.83
CA PRO A 134 27.75 37.34 66.65
C PRO A 134 26.82 38.53 66.95
N ALA A 135 27.08 39.69 66.34
CA ALA A 135 26.16 40.83 66.42
C ALA A 135 24.79 40.39 65.88
N GLN A 136 23.74 40.46 66.72
CA GLN A 136 22.37 40.24 66.26
C GLN A 136 21.99 41.43 65.36
N SER A 137 21.93 41.20 64.05
CA SER A 137 21.39 42.17 63.11
C SER A 137 19.87 42.17 63.21
N GLU A 138 19.29 43.13 63.96
CA GLU A 138 17.85 43.40 63.91
C GLU A 138 17.57 44.28 62.67
N VAL A 139 17.01 43.68 61.60
CA VAL A 139 16.38 44.47 60.53
C VAL A 139 15.06 45.00 61.07
N ALA A 140 15.09 46.23 61.59
CA ALA A 140 13.90 46.90 62.09
C ALA A 140 13.05 47.44 60.92
N GLY A 141 12.32 46.57 60.22
CA GLY A 141 11.36 46.95 59.18
C GLY A 141 11.10 45.87 58.12
N THR A 142 10.09 46.09 57.28
CA THR A 142 9.83 45.26 56.09
C THR A 142 10.96 45.52 55.08
N GLY A 143 11.84 44.54 54.87
CA GLY A 143 12.88 44.62 53.85
C GLY A 143 12.26 44.65 52.45
N SER A 144 12.11 45.83 51.87
CA SER A 144 11.77 45.99 50.46
C SER A 144 13.03 45.75 49.63
N TRP A 145 13.21 44.52 49.14
CA TRP A 145 14.14 44.24 48.06
C TRP A 145 13.63 44.96 46.82
N VAL A 146 14.18 46.13 46.51
CA VAL A 146 13.93 46.79 45.22
C VAL A 146 14.75 46.05 44.17
N THR A 147 14.22 44.95 43.64
CA THR A 147 14.69 44.40 42.36
C THR A 147 14.12 45.27 41.25
N TYR A 148 14.89 46.26 40.81
CA TYR A 148 14.57 47.07 39.64
C TYR A 148 14.79 46.24 38.37
N LEU A 149 13.87 45.32 38.12
CA LEU A 149 13.42 44.89 36.81
C LEU A 149 12.11 44.15 37.09
N ASP A 150 11.01 44.90 37.16
CA ASP A 150 9.71 44.27 36.95
C ASP A 150 9.74 43.69 35.53
N VAL A 151 9.24 42.47 35.35
CA VAL A 151 9.18 41.80 34.03
C VAL A 151 8.52 42.72 33.01
N ALA A 152 7.58 43.56 33.44
CA ALA A 152 6.92 44.57 32.59
C ALA A 152 7.87 45.61 31.97
N THR A 153 9.04 45.84 32.56
CA THR A 153 10.07 46.78 32.06
C THR A 153 11.32 46.09 31.51
N ASP A 154 11.38 44.76 31.61
CA ASP A 154 12.42 43.97 30.96
C ASP A 154 12.11 43.88 29.47
N THR A 155 12.96 44.45 28.63
CA THR A 155 12.82 44.40 27.17
C THR A 155 13.43 43.12 26.56
N SER A 156 14.09 42.30 27.38
CA SER A 156 14.72 41.05 26.97
C SER A 156 14.56 39.96 28.04
N PRO A 157 13.34 39.70 28.53
CA PRO A 157 13.12 38.67 29.53
C PRO A 157 13.51 37.33 28.94
N SER A 158 14.29 36.55 29.69
CA SER A 158 14.64 35.18 29.32
C SER A 158 14.13 34.22 30.39
N LEU A 159 13.62 33.07 29.96
CA LEU A 159 13.20 32.02 30.85
C LEU A 159 14.29 30.95 30.90
N GLY A 160 14.74 30.63 32.11
CA GLY A 160 15.70 29.53 32.35
C GLY A 160 15.05 28.14 32.37
N GLY A 161 13.72 28.06 32.20
CA GLY A 161 12.92 26.85 32.20
C GLY A 161 11.56 27.09 31.53
N ASP A 162 10.68 26.09 31.60
CA ASP A 162 9.36 26.17 30.95
C ASP A 162 8.47 27.25 31.59
N LEU A 163 7.69 27.93 30.75
CA LEU A 163 6.65 28.84 31.20
C LEU A 163 5.40 28.04 31.59
N ASP A 164 5.16 27.89 32.89
CA ASP A 164 3.87 27.42 33.39
C ASP A 164 2.89 28.61 33.49
N THR A 165 1.81 28.56 32.70
CA THR A 165 0.83 29.64 32.65
C THR A 165 -0.21 29.57 33.77
N ASN A 166 -0.25 28.52 34.59
CA ASN A 166 -1.17 28.39 35.74
C ASN A 166 -2.65 28.71 35.41
N GLU A 167 -3.17 28.13 34.31
CA GLU A 167 -4.54 28.39 33.80
C GLU A 167 -4.80 29.81 33.25
N PHE A 168 -3.75 30.63 33.08
CA PHE A 168 -3.84 31.91 32.37
C PHE A 168 -3.42 31.78 30.91
N ASP A 169 -3.95 32.68 30.09
CA ASP A 169 -3.54 32.84 28.69
C ASP A 169 -2.27 33.70 28.58
N ILE A 170 -1.52 33.47 27.50
CA ILE A 170 -0.49 34.41 27.06
C ILE A 170 -1.13 35.39 26.09
N LEU A 171 -1.23 36.66 26.50
CA LEU A 171 -1.73 37.72 25.63
C LEU A 171 -0.62 38.14 24.66
N VAL A 172 -0.93 38.13 23.37
CA VAL A 172 -0.03 38.61 22.31
C VAL A 172 -0.74 39.73 21.56
N ASP A 173 -0.10 40.89 21.50
CA ASP A 173 -0.64 42.06 20.81
C ASP A 173 -0.69 41.87 19.29
N SER A 174 -1.64 42.53 18.64
CA SER A 174 -1.77 42.49 17.18
C SER A 174 -0.54 43.08 16.51
N GLY A 175 0.04 42.35 15.56
CA GLY A 175 1.27 42.75 14.88
C GLY A 175 2.55 42.33 15.61
N TYR A 176 2.43 41.51 16.65
CA TYR A 176 3.54 40.88 17.36
C TYR A 176 3.40 39.36 17.35
N GLY A 177 4.48 38.66 17.71
CA GLY A 177 4.47 37.22 17.80
C GLY A 177 5.77 36.62 18.29
N ILE A 178 6.07 35.41 17.82
CA ILE A 178 7.26 34.67 18.20
C ILE A 178 8.34 34.95 17.15
N LEU A 179 9.47 35.47 17.61
CA LEU A 179 10.62 35.77 16.77
C LEU A 179 11.63 34.62 16.79
N ASP A 180 12.40 34.47 15.71
CA ASP A 180 13.61 33.65 15.69
C ASP A 180 14.80 34.35 16.38
N GLU A 181 15.94 33.66 16.52
CA GLU A 181 17.14 34.21 17.15
C GLU A 181 17.80 35.36 16.36
N SER A 182 17.40 35.54 15.10
CA SER A 182 17.84 36.63 14.23
C SER A 182 16.91 37.85 14.30
N GLY A 183 15.81 37.75 15.05
CA GLY A 183 14.80 38.80 15.19
C GLY A 183 13.77 38.86 14.07
N ASN A 184 13.64 37.81 13.25
CA ASN A 184 12.58 37.73 12.24
C ASN A 184 11.34 37.03 12.81
N ASP A 185 10.16 37.33 12.26
CA ASP A 185 8.92 36.65 12.65
C ASP A 185 8.95 35.17 12.26
N GLN A 186 8.89 34.29 13.26
CA GLN A 186 8.60 32.87 13.07
C GLN A 186 7.09 32.63 12.97
N LEU A 187 6.31 33.36 13.79
CA LEU A 187 4.84 33.38 13.82
C LEU A 187 4.37 34.79 14.18
N LEU A 188 3.41 35.33 13.42
CA LEU A 188 2.84 36.67 13.64
C LEU A 188 1.34 36.57 13.93
N PHE A 189 0.86 37.19 15.00
CA PHE A 189 -0.54 37.20 15.38
C PHE A 189 -1.21 38.51 14.99
N THR A 190 -2.43 38.43 14.44
CA THR A 190 -3.22 39.61 14.04
C THR A 190 -4.63 39.46 14.57
N THR A 191 -5.14 40.52 15.19
CA THR A 191 -6.51 40.52 15.72
C THR A 191 -7.53 40.78 14.62
N THR A 192 -8.63 40.04 14.66
CA THR A 192 -9.83 40.30 13.84
C THR A 192 -10.94 40.74 14.77
N ALA A 193 -11.62 41.84 14.44
CA ALA A 193 -12.73 42.34 15.27
C ALA A 193 -13.82 41.27 15.38
N THR A 194 -14.34 41.05 16.60
CA THR A 194 -15.40 40.07 16.91
C THR A 194 -15.08 38.62 16.49
N ALA A 195 -13.79 38.23 16.47
CA ALA A 195 -13.40 36.86 16.17
C ALA A 195 -13.98 35.86 17.19
N VAL A 196 -14.65 34.83 16.69
CA VAL A 196 -15.21 33.74 17.50
C VAL A 196 -14.65 32.36 17.11
N ASN A 197 -13.79 32.31 16.09
CA ASN A 197 -13.15 31.11 15.58
C ASN A 197 -11.62 31.24 15.67
N TYR A 198 -10.93 30.16 16.00
CA TYR A 198 -9.50 30.14 16.31
C TYR A 198 -8.87 28.78 15.99
N PHE A 199 -7.53 28.76 15.97
CA PHE A 199 -6.77 27.52 15.83
C PHE A 199 -6.54 26.85 17.18
N VAL A 200 -6.59 25.53 17.20
CA VAL A 200 -6.15 24.69 18.32
C VAL A 200 -5.04 23.77 17.82
N VAL A 201 -3.93 23.71 18.55
CA VAL A 201 -2.84 22.75 18.32
C VAL A 201 -2.93 21.67 19.38
N VAL A 202 -3.16 20.43 18.95
CA VAL A 202 -3.42 19.30 19.84
C VAL A 202 -2.25 18.33 19.77
N ASN A 203 -1.67 17.99 20.93
CA ASN A 203 -0.68 16.91 21.03
C ASN A 203 -1.33 15.54 20.78
N ALA A 204 -0.52 14.51 20.61
CA ALA A 204 -1.02 13.17 20.34
C ALA A 204 -0.36 12.13 21.25
N ALA A 205 -1.16 11.17 21.71
CA ALA A 205 -0.65 9.95 22.33
C ALA A 205 0.08 9.09 21.30
N THR A 206 0.96 8.20 21.76
CA THR A 206 1.71 7.26 20.91
C THR A 206 0.80 6.52 19.93
N GLY A 207 1.14 6.57 18.64
CA GLY A 207 0.38 5.94 17.55
C GLY A 207 -0.62 6.88 16.84
N ASN A 208 -0.85 8.08 17.38
CA ASN A 208 -1.67 9.12 16.76
C ASN A 208 -0.81 10.28 16.24
N ALA A 209 -1.35 11.06 15.30
CA ALA A 209 -0.69 12.27 14.77
C ALA A 209 -1.16 13.53 15.53
N PRO A 210 -0.27 14.51 15.79
CA PRO A 210 -0.68 15.81 16.31
C PRO A 210 -1.60 16.52 15.30
N GLN A 211 -2.45 17.42 15.78
CA GLN A 211 -3.48 18.05 14.98
C GLN A 211 -3.40 19.58 15.03
N LEU A 212 -3.69 20.22 13.88
CA LEU A 212 -4.06 21.62 13.80
C LEU A 212 -5.55 21.67 13.44
N GLN A 213 -6.37 22.19 14.35
CA GLN A 213 -7.84 22.17 14.26
C GLN A 213 -8.41 23.58 14.28
N ALA A 214 -9.55 23.79 13.62
CA ALA A 214 -10.38 24.99 13.81
C ALA A 214 -11.41 24.75 14.92
N ALA A 215 -11.53 25.70 15.84
CA ALA A 215 -12.53 25.71 16.91
C ALA A 215 -13.21 27.08 16.96
N GLY A 216 -14.39 27.17 17.60
CA GLY A 216 -15.14 28.41 17.71
C GLY A 216 -16.62 28.18 17.98
N SER A 217 -17.41 29.24 17.97
CA SER A 217 -18.86 29.16 18.17
C SER A 217 -19.64 28.75 16.91
N ASP A 218 -19.02 28.85 15.73
CA ASP A 218 -19.67 28.49 14.47
C ASP A 218 -19.70 26.97 14.25
N THR A 219 -20.76 26.47 13.61
CA THR A 219 -20.96 25.03 13.41
C THR A 219 -19.99 24.43 12.39
N ASP A 220 -19.71 25.16 11.29
CA ASP A 220 -18.88 24.68 10.19
C ASP A 220 -17.73 25.66 9.94
N ILE A 221 -16.51 25.28 10.32
CA ILE A 221 -15.33 26.13 10.22
C ILE A 221 -14.26 25.43 9.38
N SER A 222 -13.87 26.06 8.27
CA SER A 222 -12.74 25.61 7.46
C SER A 222 -11.42 26.18 7.98
N ILE A 223 -10.33 25.39 7.91
CA ILE A 223 -8.97 25.93 8.01
C ILE A 223 -8.58 26.48 6.65
N ASN A 224 -8.34 27.78 6.57
CA ASN A 224 -7.88 28.44 5.35
C ASN A 224 -6.38 28.73 5.45
N ILE A 225 -5.56 28.04 4.66
CA ILE A 225 -4.12 28.29 4.54
C ILE A 225 -3.87 28.95 3.20
N VAL A 226 -3.49 30.22 3.22
CA VAL A 226 -3.37 31.04 2.01
C VAL A 226 -1.89 31.32 1.73
N PRO A 227 -1.29 30.74 0.67
CA PRO A 227 0.05 31.12 0.27
C PRO A 227 0.06 32.54 -0.34
N LYS A 228 1.19 33.24 -0.25
CA LYS A 228 1.36 34.56 -0.87
C LYS A 228 1.85 34.42 -2.31
N GLY A 229 1.27 35.20 -3.23
CA GLY A 229 1.70 35.24 -4.64
C GLY A 229 1.55 33.89 -5.34
N ALA A 230 2.61 33.44 -6.03
CA ALA A 230 2.64 32.15 -6.75
C ALA A 230 2.96 30.94 -5.84
N GLY A 231 3.03 31.12 -4.53
CA GLY A 231 3.30 30.03 -3.58
C GLY A 231 2.19 28.98 -3.55
N THR A 232 2.51 27.78 -3.08
CA THR A 232 1.57 26.66 -2.91
C THR A 232 1.61 26.16 -1.46
N VAL A 233 0.51 25.58 -0.99
CA VAL A 233 0.52 24.82 0.28
C VAL A 233 1.26 23.50 0.04
N GLN A 234 2.23 23.17 0.88
CA GLN A 234 3.06 21.97 0.73
C GLN A 234 3.10 21.14 2.02
N LEU A 235 3.15 19.83 1.87
CA LEU A 235 3.39 18.87 2.96
C LEU A 235 4.61 18.01 2.60
N GLY A 236 5.66 18.07 3.42
CA GLY A 236 6.93 17.40 3.11
C GLY A 236 7.57 17.87 1.80
N GLY A 237 7.40 19.15 1.43
CA GLY A 237 7.90 19.71 0.17
C GLY A 237 7.07 19.38 -1.07
N VAL A 238 5.93 18.70 -0.91
CA VAL A 238 5.04 18.34 -2.01
C VAL A 238 3.78 19.18 -1.95
N ALA A 239 3.41 19.81 -3.07
CA ALA A 239 2.19 20.61 -3.18
C ALA A 239 0.95 19.78 -2.85
N VAL A 240 0.08 20.33 -2.01
CA VAL A 240 -1.22 19.74 -1.67
C VAL A 240 -2.17 19.90 -2.85
N VAL A 241 -2.89 18.82 -3.17
CA VAL A 241 -3.87 18.76 -4.26
C VAL A 241 -5.10 19.59 -3.92
N THR A 242 -5.59 20.40 -4.87
CA THR A 242 -6.83 21.18 -4.72
C THR A 242 -7.87 20.75 -5.75
N LEU A 243 -9.15 21.09 -5.53
CA LEU A 243 -10.25 20.70 -6.43
C LEU A 243 -10.22 21.40 -7.79
N SER A 244 -9.70 22.63 -7.85
CA SER A 244 -9.67 23.45 -9.07
C SER A 244 -8.29 23.48 -9.73
N GLY A 245 -7.26 22.98 -9.07
CA GLY A 245 -5.91 22.92 -9.61
C GLY A 245 -5.76 21.80 -10.63
N THR A 246 -4.93 22.03 -11.66
CA THR A 246 -4.47 20.94 -12.52
C THR A 246 -3.57 20.02 -11.71
N GLN A 247 -3.85 18.72 -11.75
CA GLN A 247 -3.11 17.72 -11.00
C GLN A 247 -2.35 16.77 -11.91
N THR A 248 -1.03 16.66 -11.69
CA THR A 248 -0.22 15.59 -12.26
C THR A 248 -0.20 14.41 -11.30
N LEU A 249 -0.86 13.31 -11.66
CA LEU A 249 -0.96 12.10 -10.83
C LEU A 249 0.15 11.10 -11.16
N THR A 250 1.38 11.38 -10.73
CA THR A 250 2.51 10.44 -10.89
C THR A 250 2.53 9.42 -9.74
N ASN A 251 2.70 8.13 -10.05
CA ASN A 251 2.80 7.03 -9.07
C ASN A 251 1.58 6.90 -8.14
N LYS A 252 0.38 7.14 -8.66
CA LYS A 252 -0.88 6.96 -7.91
C LYS A 252 -1.65 5.76 -8.45
N THR A 253 -2.19 4.94 -7.56
CA THR A 253 -3.14 3.87 -7.88
C THR A 253 -4.56 4.39 -7.72
N LEU A 254 -5.36 4.34 -8.79
CA LEU A 254 -6.79 4.66 -8.75
C LEU A 254 -7.57 3.34 -8.66
N THR A 255 -8.02 2.96 -7.46
CA THR A 255 -8.64 1.64 -7.24
C THR A 255 -10.08 1.55 -7.74
N SER A 256 -10.81 2.67 -7.81
CA SER A 256 -12.19 2.72 -8.32
C SER A 256 -12.59 4.12 -8.80
N PRO A 257 -11.85 4.72 -9.75
CA PRO A 257 -12.21 6.04 -10.27
C PRO A 257 -13.50 5.94 -11.09
N VAL A 258 -14.45 6.86 -10.86
CA VAL A 258 -15.57 7.09 -11.76
C VAL A 258 -15.17 8.22 -12.70
N LEU A 259 -15.00 7.92 -13.99
CA LEU A 259 -14.64 8.88 -15.02
C LEU A 259 -15.80 9.00 -16.00
N THR A 260 -16.54 10.11 -15.95
CA THR A 260 -17.71 10.32 -16.82
C THR A 260 -17.30 10.73 -18.24
N THR A 261 -16.26 11.55 -18.38
CA THR A 261 -15.79 12.07 -19.67
C THR A 261 -14.26 12.07 -19.74
N PRO A 262 -13.60 10.89 -19.68
CA PRO A 262 -12.16 10.84 -19.82
C PRO A 262 -11.77 11.33 -21.23
N GLN A 263 -10.81 12.25 -21.27
CA GLN A 263 -10.15 12.68 -22.50
C GLN A 263 -8.67 12.33 -22.37
N ILE A 264 -8.12 11.69 -23.39
CA ILE A 264 -6.72 11.31 -23.45
C ILE A 264 -6.09 12.11 -24.58
N ASN A 265 -5.14 12.99 -24.26
CA ASN A 265 -4.39 13.69 -25.29
C ASN A 265 -3.65 12.69 -26.17
N ASP A 266 -3.58 12.97 -27.46
CA ASP A 266 -2.64 12.28 -28.32
C ASP A 266 -1.19 12.73 -28.03
N THR A 267 -0.23 12.15 -28.72
CA THR A 267 1.20 12.36 -28.45
C THR A 267 1.62 13.83 -28.67
N SER A 268 1.01 14.52 -29.62
CA SER A 268 1.27 15.94 -29.92
C SER A 268 0.53 16.91 -29.02
N VAL A 269 -0.50 16.44 -28.31
CA VAL A 269 -1.39 17.26 -27.47
C VAL A 269 -2.17 18.29 -28.30
N ASP A 270 -2.27 18.10 -29.61
CA ASP A 270 -3.10 18.92 -30.49
C ASP A 270 -4.49 18.30 -30.68
N HIS A 271 -4.64 17.01 -30.40
CA HIS A 271 -5.92 16.29 -30.41
C HIS A 271 -6.12 15.45 -29.15
N GLN A 272 -7.35 14.99 -28.98
CA GLN A 272 -7.76 14.18 -27.84
C GLN A 272 -8.59 12.99 -28.32
N TYR A 273 -8.32 11.81 -27.77
CA TYR A 273 -9.26 10.71 -27.74
C TYR A 273 -10.32 11.02 -26.67
N ILE A 274 -11.55 11.23 -27.13
CA ILE A 274 -12.69 11.53 -26.28
C ILE A 274 -13.48 10.26 -26.05
N PHE A 275 -13.55 9.80 -24.80
CA PHE A 275 -14.40 8.68 -24.41
C PHE A 275 -15.79 9.22 -24.08
N ALA A 276 -16.59 9.46 -25.11
CA ALA A 276 -17.97 9.88 -24.97
C ALA A 276 -18.85 8.69 -24.58
N VAL A 277 -19.80 8.93 -23.67
CA VAL A 277 -20.77 7.94 -23.20
C VAL A 277 -22.19 8.36 -23.57
N ASN A 278 -23.05 7.39 -23.87
CA ASN A 278 -24.50 7.58 -23.92
C ASN A 278 -25.12 6.98 -22.65
N GLU A 279 -26.37 7.37 -22.36
CA GLU A 279 -27.11 6.78 -21.25
C GLU A 279 -27.29 5.27 -21.42
N LEU A 280 -27.02 4.50 -20.37
CA LEU A 280 -27.13 3.05 -20.37
C LEU A 280 -28.37 2.63 -19.59
N ALA A 281 -29.17 1.71 -20.14
CA ALA A 281 -30.30 1.14 -19.40
C ALA A 281 -29.87 0.22 -18.23
N ALA A 282 -28.61 -0.20 -18.20
CA ALA A 282 -27.95 -0.97 -17.14
C ALA A 282 -26.43 -0.99 -17.36
N ASP A 283 -25.67 -1.18 -16.29
CA ASP A 283 -24.21 -1.26 -16.32
C ASP A 283 -23.68 -2.27 -17.35
N ARG A 284 -22.55 -1.92 -17.98
CA ARG A 284 -21.84 -2.79 -18.91
C ARG A 284 -20.42 -3.00 -18.42
N THR A 285 -20.08 -4.26 -18.16
CA THR A 285 -18.76 -4.64 -17.70
C THR A 285 -17.88 -5.05 -18.88
N VAL A 286 -16.72 -4.40 -19.01
CA VAL A 286 -15.64 -4.85 -19.91
C VAL A 286 -14.66 -5.67 -19.09
N THR A 287 -14.57 -6.97 -19.36
CA THR A 287 -13.63 -7.87 -18.68
C THR A 287 -12.47 -8.20 -19.61
N LEU A 288 -11.25 -7.88 -19.19
CA LEU A 288 -10.05 -8.31 -19.90
C LEU A 288 -9.71 -9.75 -19.46
N PRO A 289 -9.51 -10.69 -20.40
CA PRO A 289 -9.05 -12.03 -20.06
C PRO A 289 -7.58 -11.99 -19.59
N LEU A 290 -7.05 -13.13 -19.14
CA LEU A 290 -5.62 -13.24 -18.88
C LEU A 290 -4.84 -13.06 -20.19
N LEU A 291 -4.13 -11.95 -20.33
CA LEU A 291 -3.30 -11.63 -21.48
C LEU A 291 -1.85 -12.05 -21.18
N THR A 292 -1.24 -12.82 -22.08
CA THR A 292 0.16 -13.25 -21.98
C THR A 292 1.14 -12.31 -22.68
N GLY A 293 0.62 -11.37 -23.50
CA GLY A 293 1.36 -10.33 -24.19
C GLY A 293 0.46 -9.10 -24.42
N ASN A 294 0.94 -8.15 -25.21
CA ASN A 294 0.15 -6.98 -25.58
C ASN A 294 -1.00 -7.40 -26.51
N ASP A 295 -2.19 -6.84 -26.29
CA ASP A 295 -3.35 -7.02 -27.17
C ASP A 295 -3.76 -5.65 -27.75
N GLU A 296 -4.47 -5.69 -28.87
CA GLU A 296 -4.97 -4.50 -29.56
C GLU A 296 -6.51 -4.46 -29.50
N PHE A 297 -7.08 -3.29 -29.21
CA PHE A 297 -8.52 -3.10 -29.31
C PHE A 297 -8.94 -2.93 -30.77
N ALA A 298 -9.99 -3.65 -31.14
CA ALA A 298 -10.65 -3.51 -32.43
C ALA A 298 -11.58 -2.30 -32.45
N PHE A 299 -11.26 -1.27 -33.24
CA PHE A 299 -12.10 -0.10 -33.49
C PHE A 299 -12.88 -0.18 -34.82
N LYS A 300 -14.06 0.44 -34.85
CA LYS A 300 -14.92 0.50 -36.04
C LYS A 300 -14.20 1.26 -37.17
N ASP A 301 -14.36 0.79 -38.41
CA ASP A 301 -13.84 1.39 -39.65
C ASP A 301 -12.31 1.52 -39.72
N HIS A 302 -11.59 0.84 -38.82
CA HIS A 302 -10.15 0.67 -38.89
C HIS A 302 -9.81 -0.72 -39.43
N THR A 303 -8.89 -0.79 -40.39
CA THR A 303 -8.39 -2.07 -40.92
C THR A 303 -7.74 -2.87 -39.78
N GLN A 304 -8.16 -4.12 -39.61
CA GLN A 304 -7.66 -5.01 -38.56
C GLN A 304 -7.35 -6.39 -39.10
N THR A 305 -6.38 -7.04 -38.45
CA THR A 305 -6.05 -8.44 -38.70
C THR A 305 -6.48 -9.25 -37.48
N PHE A 306 -7.45 -10.15 -37.65
CA PHE A 306 -7.87 -11.09 -36.61
C PHE A 306 -7.18 -12.44 -36.82
N THR A 307 -6.22 -12.75 -35.96
CA THR A 307 -5.55 -14.07 -35.97
C THR A 307 -6.12 -14.95 -34.86
N ASN A 308 -6.31 -16.24 -35.15
CA ASN A 308 -6.78 -17.25 -34.18
C ASN A 308 -8.10 -16.88 -33.48
N LYS A 309 -9.02 -16.22 -34.19
CA LYS A 309 -10.34 -15.89 -33.64
C LYS A 309 -11.37 -16.88 -34.19
N THR A 310 -12.23 -17.37 -33.31
CA THR A 310 -13.47 -18.06 -33.69
C THR A 310 -14.57 -17.01 -33.82
N LEU A 311 -15.15 -16.88 -35.01
CA LEU A 311 -16.32 -16.03 -35.21
C LEU A 311 -17.58 -16.87 -35.00
N THR A 312 -18.31 -16.64 -33.90
CA THR A 312 -19.58 -17.33 -33.62
C THR A 312 -20.75 -16.48 -34.10
N SER A 313 -21.53 -17.02 -35.03
CA SER A 313 -22.67 -16.34 -35.65
C SER A 313 -22.36 -14.95 -36.27
N PRO A 314 -21.22 -14.75 -36.96
CA PRO A 314 -20.97 -13.49 -37.65
C PRO A 314 -21.97 -13.34 -38.80
N THR A 315 -22.45 -12.11 -39.04
CA THR A 315 -23.08 -11.76 -40.30
C THR A 315 -22.03 -11.10 -41.19
N LEU A 316 -21.69 -11.73 -42.32
CA LEU A 316 -20.76 -11.19 -43.31
C LEU A 316 -21.58 -10.69 -44.50
N THR A 317 -21.75 -9.37 -44.63
CA THR A 317 -22.57 -8.78 -45.69
C THR A 317 -21.82 -8.65 -47.01
N THR A 318 -20.50 -8.45 -46.96
CA THR A 318 -19.63 -8.32 -48.14
C THR A 318 -18.31 -9.05 -47.91
N PRO A 319 -18.33 -10.38 -47.68
CA PRO A 319 -17.11 -11.13 -47.49
C PRO A 319 -16.26 -11.06 -48.77
N LYS A 320 -15.02 -10.60 -48.63
CA LYS A 320 -14.01 -10.68 -49.70
C LYS A 320 -13.02 -11.76 -49.33
N ILE A 321 -13.01 -12.83 -50.11
CA ILE A 321 -11.99 -13.88 -50.02
C ILE A 321 -10.88 -13.53 -51.00
N ALA A 322 -9.63 -13.55 -50.54
CA ALA A 322 -8.47 -13.26 -51.37
C ALA A 322 -8.26 -14.35 -52.44
N ASP A 323 -7.56 -14.01 -53.52
CA ASP A 323 -7.18 -14.97 -54.56
C ASP A 323 -6.32 -16.10 -53.98
N GLY A 324 -6.68 -17.35 -54.30
CA GLY A 324 -6.09 -18.54 -53.69
C GLY A 324 -6.58 -18.85 -52.27
N GLY A 325 -7.42 -18.00 -51.68
CA GLY A 325 -8.04 -18.22 -50.36
C GLY A 325 -9.06 -19.36 -50.37
N ALA A 326 -9.39 -19.88 -49.18
CA ALA A 326 -10.25 -21.04 -49.03
C ALA A 326 -11.16 -20.94 -47.79
N ILE A 327 -12.28 -21.67 -47.82
CA ILE A 327 -12.99 -22.12 -46.62
C ILE A 327 -12.37 -23.45 -46.23
N THR A 328 -11.87 -23.56 -45.00
CA THR A 328 -11.19 -24.75 -44.48
C THR A 328 -12.06 -25.51 -43.49
N ASP A 329 -11.84 -26.82 -43.37
CA ASP A 329 -12.44 -27.64 -42.31
C ASP A 329 -11.78 -27.41 -40.94
N ALA A 330 -12.28 -28.10 -39.91
CA ALA A 330 -11.75 -28.00 -38.54
C ALA A 330 -10.31 -28.54 -38.38
N SER A 331 -9.82 -29.34 -39.34
CA SER A 331 -8.44 -29.83 -39.37
C SER A 331 -7.51 -28.90 -40.14
N GLY A 332 -8.04 -27.82 -40.74
CA GLY A 332 -7.30 -26.85 -41.54
C GLY A 332 -7.15 -27.23 -43.01
N ASN A 333 -7.81 -28.29 -43.50
CA ASN A 333 -7.76 -28.67 -44.92
C ASN A 333 -8.73 -27.81 -45.74
N GLU A 334 -8.41 -27.49 -46.98
CA GLU A 334 -9.32 -26.74 -47.86
C GLU A 334 -10.58 -27.55 -48.22
N GLN A 335 -11.75 -26.99 -47.92
CA GLN A 335 -13.05 -27.54 -48.31
C GLN A 335 -13.58 -26.89 -49.59
N ILE A 336 -13.42 -25.57 -49.72
CA ILE A 336 -13.74 -24.79 -50.93
C ILE A 336 -12.62 -23.80 -51.18
N LYS A 337 -12.03 -23.82 -52.39
CA LYS A 337 -10.96 -22.91 -52.79
C LYS A 337 -11.45 -21.92 -53.84
N PHE A 338 -11.07 -20.66 -53.68
CA PHE A 338 -11.42 -19.57 -54.59
C PHE A 338 -10.20 -19.16 -55.40
N SER A 339 -10.39 -18.97 -56.70
CA SER A 339 -9.39 -18.44 -57.60
C SER A 339 -10.03 -17.41 -58.51
N THR A 340 -9.31 -16.33 -58.78
CA THR A 340 -9.79 -15.23 -59.60
C THR A 340 -9.34 -15.37 -61.04
N THR A 341 -10.15 -14.86 -61.96
CA THR A 341 -9.79 -14.64 -63.36
C THR A 341 -9.75 -13.14 -63.62
N ALA A 342 -8.75 -12.66 -64.38
CA ALA A 342 -8.67 -11.25 -64.73
C ALA A 342 -9.91 -10.83 -65.54
N SER A 343 -10.55 -9.74 -65.12
CA SER A 343 -11.79 -9.24 -65.73
C SER A 343 -12.93 -10.28 -65.78
N ALA A 344 -13.08 -11.10 -64.74
CA ALA A 344 -14.18 -12.06 -64.66
C ALA A 344 -15.55 -11.37 -64.76
N VAL A 345 -16.41 -11.90 -65.63
CA VAL A 345 -17.77 -11.40 -65.92
C VAL A 345 -18.87 -12.34 -65.43
N ASN A 346 -18.55 -13.64 -65.32
CA ASN A 346 -19.49 -14.69 -64.98
C ASN A 346 -19.09 -15.35 -63.65
N GLU A 347 -20.08 -15.75 -62.86
CA GLU A 347 -19.91 -16.30 -61.52
C GLU A 347 -20.98 -17.34 -61.17
N ILE A 348 -20.80 -18.02 -60.03
CA ILE A 348 -21.81 -18.91 -59.45
C ILE A 348 -22.62 -18.15 -58.41
N THR A 349 -23.94 -18.17 -58.56
CA THR A 349 -24.87 -17.78 -57.51
C THR A 349 -25.42 -19.04 -56.81
N VAL A 350 -25.33 -19.06 -55.47
CA VAL A 350 -25.95 -20.08 -54.63
C VAL A 350 -27.12 -19.44 -53.88
N LYS A 351 -28.32 -19.98 -54.07
CA LYS A 351 -29.57 -19.36 -53.61
C LYS A 351 -30.40 -20.34 -52.78
N ASN A 352 -30.93 -19.87 -51.66
CA ASN A 352 -31.91 -20.60 -50.88
C ASN A 352 -33.27 -20.65 -51.60
N ALA A 353 -34.15 -21.53 -51.14
CA ALA A 353 -35.46 -21.72 -51.73
C ALA A 353 -36.58 -21.55 -50.72
N ALA A 354 -37.75 -21.11 -51.19
CA ALA A 354 -38.97 -21.13 -50.39
C ALA A 354 -39.40 -22.57 -50.09
N THR A 355 -40.18 -22.78 -49.03
CA THR A 355 -40.71 -24.09 -48.64
C THR A 355 -41.39 -24.78 -49.82
N GLY A 356 -41.01 -26.04 -50.07
CA GLY A 356 -41.52 -26.85 -51.19
C GLY A 356 -40.65 -26.83 -52.45
N ASN A 357 -39.64 -25.95 -52.51
CA ASN A 357 -38.66 -25.87 -53.61
C ASN A 357 -37.26 -26.28 -53.13
N GLY A 358 -36.40 -26.72 -54.04
CA GLY A 358 -35.00 -27.04 -53.76
C GLY A 358 -34.07 -25.82 -53.88
N PRO A 359 -32.95 -25.75 -53.14
CA PRO A 359 -31.93 -24.72 -53.33
C PRO A 359 -31.30 -24.79 -54.72
N GLU A 360 -30.74 -23.68 -55.18
CA GLU A 360 -30.25 -23.53 -56.55
C GLU A 360 -28.76 -23.13 -56.58
N ILE A 361 -28.02 -23.79 -57.47
CA ILE A 361 -26.68 -23.37 -57.92
C ILE A 361 -26.83 -23.01 -59.40
N GLN A 362 -26.61 -21.75 -59.74
CA GLN A 362 -26.80 -21.23 -61.09
C GLN A 362 -25.60 -20.40 -61.54
N ALA A 363 -25.34 -20.39 -62.84
CA ALA A 363 -24.45 -19.41 -63.44
C ALA A 363 -25.16 -18.05 -63.54
N THR A 364 -24.44 -16.98 -63.19
CA THR A 364 -24.86 -15.59 -63.36
C THR A 364 -23.71 -14.79 -63.97
N GLY A 365 -24.00 -13.61 -64.50
CA GLY A 365 -23.03 -12.77 -65.20
C GLY A 365 -23.72 -11.89 -66.24
N SER A 366 -22.97 -11.02 -66.91
CA SER A 366 -23.54 -10.18 -67.98
C SER A 366 -23.58 -10.85 -69.35
N ASP A 367 -22.93 -12.02 -69.51
CA ASP A 367 -22.98 -12.76 -70.76
C ASP A 367 -24.35 -13.43 -70.96
N THR A 368 -24.75 -13.60 -72.23
CA THR A 368 -26.10 -14.12 -72.56
C THR A 368 -26.22 -15.62 -72.36
N ASN A 369 -25.16 -16.38 -72.59
CA ASN A 369 -25.15 -17.84 -72.45
C ASN A 369 -23.95 -18.22 -71.59
N ILE A 370 -24.22 -18.83 -70.44
CA ILE A 370 -23.20 -19.19 -69.47
C ILE A 370 -23.42 -20.65 -69.07
N ASP A 371 -22.41 -21.49 -69.31
CA ASP A 371 -22.42 -22.89 -68.90
C ASP A 371 -21.90 -23.01 -67.44
N ILE A 372 -22.34 -24.06 -66.75
CA ILE A 372 -21.67 -24.50 -65.50
C ILE A 372 -20.76 -25.66 -65.88
N GLU A 373 -19.45 -25.47 -65.69
CA GLU A 373 -18.46 -26.51 -65.94
C GLU A 373 -18.20 -27.34 -64.67
N LEU A 374 -18.40 -28.65 -64.76
CA LEU A 374 -18.11 -29.60 -63.68
C LEU A 374 -17.01 -30.57 -64.16
N VAL A 375 -15.77 -30.26 -63.81
CA VAL A 375 -14.59 -30.98 -64.32
C VAL A 375 -13.97 -31.85 -63.22
N PRO A 376 -14.13 -33.18 -63.27
CA PRO A 376 -13.40 -34.07 -62.38
C PRO A 376 -11.91 -34.12 -62.76
N LYS A 377 -11.04 -34.38 -61.78
CA LYS A 377 -9.59 -34.53 -62.01
C LYS A 377 -9.25 -35.97 -62.40
N GLY A 378 -8.46 -36.16 -63.45
CA GLY A 378 -7.98 -37.48 -63.87
C GLY A 378 -9.12 -38.41 -64.32
N THR A 379 -9.18 -39.62 -63.75
CA THR A 379 -10.26 -40.60 -64.00
C THR A 379 -11.48 -40.41 -63.08
N GLY A 380 -11.57 -39.28 -62.37
CA GLY A 380 -12.74 -38.97 -61.55
C GLY A 380 -14.01 -38.77 -62.38
N ALA A 381 -15.17 -38.78 -61.72
CA ALA A 381 -16.47 -38.57 -62.35
C ALA A 381 -17.29 -37.51 -61.59
N VAL A 382 -18.25 -36.90 -62.29
CA VAL A 382 -19.36 -36.17 -61.63
C VAL A 382 -20.33 -37.23 -61.13
N ASN A 383 -20.21 -37.58 -59.85
CA ASN A 383 -21.06 -38.61 -59.24
C ASN A 383 -22.37 -37.99 -58.74
N LEU A 384 -23.49 -38.52 -59.22
CA LEU A 384 -24.85 -38.08 -58.86
C LEU A 384 -25.55 -39.04 -57.90
N LEU A 385 -24.93 -40.16 -57.50
CA LEU A 385 -25.47 -41.15 -56.55
C LEU A 385 -26.93 -41.55 -56.89
N ASP A 386 -27.16 -41.93 -58.14
CA ASP A 386 -28.46 -42.31 -58.70
C ASP A 386 -29.54 -41.22 -58.72
N ALA A 387 -29.16 -39.95 -58.53
CA ALA A 387 -30.10 -38.84 -58.68
C ALA A 387 -30.63 -38.74 -60.12
N LEU A 388 -31.96 -38.66 -60.25
CA LEU A 388 -32.64 -38.53 -61.54
C LEU A 388 -32.25 -37.24 -62.26
N LEU A 389 -31.76 -37.38 -63.48
CA LEU A 389 -31.53 -36.25 -64.37
C LEU A 389 -32.72 -36.08 -65.33
N SER A 390 -33.53 -35.05 -65.14
CA SER A 390 -34.74 -34.82 -65.95
C SER A 390 -34.45 -33.97 -67.18
N ARG A 391 -34.87 -34.46 -68.36
CA ARG A 391 -34.74 -33.77 -69.66
C ARG A 391 -33.29 -33.39 -70.04
N ALA A 392 -32.31 -34.18 -69.62
CA ALA A 392 -30.95 -33.98 -70.08
C ALA A 392 -30.82 -34.20 -71.58
N LYS A 393 -30.02 -33.34 -72.22
CA LYS A 393 -29.54 -33.53 -73.58
C LYS A 393 -28.09 -33.97 -73.48
N MET A 394 -27.84 -35.27 -73.66
CA MET A 394 -26.49 -35.79 -73.71
C MET A 394 -26.04 -35.85 -75.17
N LYS A 395 -24.93 -35.17 -75.52
CA LYS A 395 -24.40 -35.14 -76.89
C LYS A 395 -23.45 -36.28 -77.19
N ASP A 396 -22.66 -36.65 -76.20
CA ASP A 396 -21.70 -37.74 -76.28
C ASP A 396 -21.89 -38.59 -75.02
N THR A 397 -22.30 -39.84 -75.22
CA THR A 397 -22.56 -40.79 -74.14
C THR A 397 -21.80 -42.05 -74.41
N SER A 398 -21.03 -42.49 -73.43
CA SER A 398 -20.55 -43.86 -73.36
C SER A 398 -21.34 -44.62 -72.30
N SER A 399 -21.40 -45.93 -72.47
CA SER A 399 -22.01 -46.85 -71.52
C SER A 399 -20.92 -47.61 -70.79
N ALA A 400 -21.15 -47.92 -69.52
CA ALA A 400 -20.23 -48.76 -68.77
C ALA A 400 -20.25 -50.18 -69.35
N VAL A 401 -19.08 -50.78 -69.53
CA VAL A 401 -18.91 -52.14 -70.04
C VAL A 401 -18.27 -52.99 -68.95
N SER A 402 -18.89 -54.11 -68.59
CA SER A 402 -18.34 -55.09 -67.65
C SER A 402 -18.20 -56.46 -68.30
N ALA A 403 -17.07 -57.13 -68.11
CA ALA A 403 -16.92 -58.52 -68.54
C ALA A 403 -17.53 -59.45 -67.48
N ALA A 404 -18.52 -60.25 -67.85
CA ALA A 404 -19.03 -61.32 -66.99
C ALA A 404 -18.26 -62.61 -67.27
N THR A 405 -17.93 -63.34 -66.20
CA THR A 405 -17.19 -64.60 -66.32
C THR A 405 -18.17 -65.76 -66.51
N SER A 406 -17.96 -66.56 -67.55
CA SER A 406 -18.69 -67.81 -67.76
C SER A 406 -18.50 -68.74 -66.56
N SER A 407 -19.59 -69.33 -66.06
CA SER A 407 -19.60 -70.25 -64.93
C SER A 407 -20.60 -71.37 -65.20
N GLY A 408 -20.19 -72.64 -65.06
CA GLY A 408 -21.07 -73.80 -65.27
C GLY A 408 -22.29 -73.84 -64.34
N GLY A 409 -22.25 -73.06 -63.26
CA GLY A 409 -23.39 -72.80 -62.38
C GLY A 409 -24.14 -71.52 -62.80
N THR A 410 -24.12 -70.55 -61.89
CA THR A 410 -24.78 -69.25 -62.06
C THR A 410 -23.89 -68.25 -62.77
N LEU A 411 -24.41 -67.67 -63.85
CA LEU A 411 -23.88 -66.47 -64.49
C LEU A 411 -24.69 -65.26 -64.00
N THR A 412 -24.03 -64.34 -63.31
CA THR A 412 -24.69 -63.13 -62.78
C THR A 412 -24.32 -61.90 -63.57
N ILE A 413 -25.33 -61.16 -63.99
CA ILE A 413 -25.23 -59.80 -64.50
C ILE A 413 -25.57 -58.84 -63.36
N ASN A 414 -24.67 -57.93 -63.02
CA ASN A 414 -24.89 -56.94 -61.95
C ASN A 414 -25.07 -55.55 -62.55
N LEU A 415 -26.28 -55.01 -62.49
CA LEU A 415 -26.63 -53.73 -63.14
C LEU A 415 -25.99 -52.50 -62.47
N GLU A 416 -25.38 -52.61 -61.29
CA GLU A 416 -24.56 -51.53 -60.71
C GLU A 416 -23.18 -51.41 -61.36
N THR A 417 -22.67 -52.49 -61.97
CA THR A 417 -21.30 -52.47 -62.53
C THR A 417 -21.28 -51.95 -63.97
N ALA A 418 -22.35 -52.19 -64.74
CA ALA A 418 -22.46 -51.78 -66.12
C ALA A 418 -23.90 -51.88 -66.65
N ASN A 419 -24.14 -51.22 -67.78
CA ASN A 419 -25.33 -51.43 -68.60
C ASN A 419 -25.02 -52.21 -69.90
N ILE A 420 -23.73 -52.42 -70.19
CA ILE A 420 -23.26 -53.31 -71.26
C ILE A 420 -22.40 -54.42 -70.66
N PHE A 421 -22.64 -55.66 -71.05
CA PHE A 421 -21.88 -56.81 -70.59
C PHE A 421 -21.25 -57.54 -71.76
N THR A 422 -20.03 -58.03 -71.57
CA THR A 422 -19.37 -58.93 -72.52
C THR A 422 -19.13 -60.28 -71.86
N ILE A 423 -19.38 -61.36 -72.59
CA ILE A 423 -19.26 -62.72 -72.08
C ILE A 423 -18.62 -63.59 -73.14
N THR A 424 -17.58 -64.33 -72.75
CA THR A 424 -17.07 -65.45 -73.54
C THR A 424 -17.52 -66.73 -72.88
N LEU A 425 -18.43 -67.47 -73.52
CA LEU A 425 -18.99 -68.71 -72.95
C LEU A 425 -18.00 -69.86 -73.12
N THR A 426 -17.41 -70.31 -72.01
CA THR A 426 -16.50 -71.47 -71.97
C THR A 426 -17.15 -72.70 -71.37
N GLU A 427 -18.29 -72.54 -70.71
CA GLU A 427 -19.02 -73.57 -69.97
C GLU A 427 -20.53 -73.47 -70.26
N ASN A 428 -21.28 -74.56 -70.03
CA ASN A 428 -22.74 -74.52 -70.12
C ASN A 428 -23.30 -73.85 -68.85
N ILE A 429 -24.01 -72.74 -69.00
CA ILE A 429 -24.58 -72.00 -67.89
C ILE A 429 -25.92 -72.63 -67.50
N THR A 430 -26.06 -73.04 -66.26
CA THR A 430 -27.29 -73.69 -65.75
C THR A 430 -28.24 -72.72 -65.05
N THR A 431 -27.78 -71.52 -64.72
CA THR A 431 -28.63 -70.46 -64.16
C THR A 431 -28.14 -69.10 -64.64
N PHE A 432 -28.99 -68.36 -65.32
CA PHE A 432 -28.75 -66.96 -65.65
C PHE A 432 -29.49 -66.06 -64.66
N ASP A 433 -28.81 -65.07 -64.09
CA ASP A 433 -29.34 -64.22 -63.03
C ASP A 433 -28.98 -62.75 -63.28
N ILE A 434 -29.94 -61.85 -63.13
CA ILE A 434 -29.73 -60.40 -63.19
C ILE A 434 -30.01 -59.80 -61.81
N THR A 435 -29.00 -59.13 -61.27
CA THR A 435 -29.02 -58.56 -59.93
C THR A 435 -28.97 -57.03 -59.96
N ASN A 436 -29.40 -56.43 -58.85
CA ASN A 436 -29.43 -54.97 -58.63
C ASN A 436 -30.34 -54.21 -59.59
N TRP A 437 -31.52 -54.76 -59.85
CA TRP A 437 -32.60 -54.00 -60.45
C TRP A 437 -33.01 -52.81 -59.58
N LEU A 438 -33.18 -51.65 -60.21
CA LEU A 438 -33.79 -50.49 -59.57
C LEU A 438 -35.31 -50.67 -59.53
N ALA A 439 -35.84 -50.89 -58.32
CA ALA A 439 -37.25 -51.16 -58.10
C ALA A 439 -38.18 -50.10 -58.73
N SER A 440 -39.25 -50.54 -59.39
CA SER A 440 -40.26 -49.66 -60.03
C SER A 440 -39.71 -48.71 -61.12
N THR A 441 -38.54 -48.99 -61.67
CA THR A 441 -37.97 -48.22 -62.77
C THR A 441 -37.77 -49.08 -64.00
N CYS A 442 -37.84 -48.44 -65.18
CA CYS A 442 -37.47 -49.10 -66.42
C CYS A 442 -35.94 -49.15 -66.52
N GLN A 443 -35.38 -50.36 -66.54
CA GLN A 443 -33.95 -50.59 -66.65
C GLN A 443 -33.69 -51.73 -67.63
N GLY A 444 -32.51 -51.75 -68.24
CA GLY A 444 -32.11 -52.83 -69.11
C GLY A 444 -30.60 -52.87 -69.29
N CYS A 445 -30.14 -53.95 -69.90
CA CYS A 445 -28.74 -54.13 -70.27
C CYS A 445 -28.62 -54.74 -71.66
N VAL A 446 -27.45 -54.56 -72.27
CA VAL A 446 -27.08 -55.23 -73.51
C VAL A 446 -25.93 -56.17 -73.22
N ILE A 447 -26.03 -57.41 -73.67
CA ILE A 447 -25.07 -58.47 -73.43
C ILE A 447 -24.52 -58.93 -74.77
N PHE A 448 -23.22 -58.76 -74.97
CA PHE A 448 -22.47 -59.31 -76.09
C PHE A 448 -21.91 -60.66 -75.68
N ILE A 449 -22.39 -61.72 -76.32
CA ILE A 449 -22.01 -63.10 -76.02
C ILE A 449 -21.14 -63.62 -77.17
N THR A 450 -19.99 -64.19 -76.85
CA THR A 450 -19.12 -64.89 -77.79
C THR A 450 -19.01 -66.35 -77.38
N GLN A 451 -19.31 -67.28 -78.29
CA GLN A 451 -19.08 -68.70 -78.05
C GLN A 451 -17.57 -69.02 -78.03
N ALA A 452 -17.15 -69.91 -77.15
CA ALA A 452 -15.85 -70.57 -77.30
C ALA A 452 -15.83 -71.47 -78.56
N ALA A 453 -14.69 -72.13 -78.81
CA ALA A 453 -14.50 -73.00 -79.98
C ALA A 453 -15.54 -74.14 -80.09
N ALA A 454 -16.22 -74.49 -79.00
CA ALA A 454 -17.36 -75.39 -78.97
C ALA A 454 -18.58 -74.67 -78.40
N ALA A 455 -19.74 -74.84 -79.02
CA ALA A 455 -21.00 -74.24 -78.62
C ALA A 455 -21.38 -74.61 -77.17
N LYS A 456 -21.83 -73.61 -76.43
CA LYS A 456 -22.33 -73.70 -75.05
C LYS A 456 -23.78 -73.28 -74.96
N THR A 457 -24.44 -73.70 -73.90
CA THR A 457 -25.84 -73.37 -73.60
C THR A 457 -25.95 -72.40 -72.44
N VAL A 458 -27.04 -71.64 -72.40
CA VAL A 458 -27.43 -70.80 -71.28
C VAL A 458 -28.88 -71.11 -70.93
N ASP A 459 -29.15 -71.45 -69.67
CA ASP A 459 -30.50 -71.58 -69.15
C ASP A 459 -31.03 -70.21 -68.68
N TRP A 460 -31.96 -69.66 -69.45
CA TRP A 460 -32.60 -68.37 -69.21
C TRP A 460 -33.84 -68.46 -68.32
N SER A 461 -34.24 -69.66 -67.88
CA SER A 461 -35.53 -69.88 -67.19
C SER A 461 -35.62 -69.22 -65.82
N ASN A 462 -34.49 -69.03 -65.12
CA ASN A 462 -34.44 -68.40 -63.80
C ASN A 462 -34.98 -66.96 -63.81
N GLU A 463 -34.63 -66.16 -64.83
CA GLU A 463 -35.15 -64.80 -65.02
C GLU A 463 -36.55 -64.75 -65.65
N SER A 464 -37.12 -65.91 -66.04
CA SER A 464 -38.41 -65.99 -66.74
C SER A 464 -38.53 -65.03 -67.94
N VAL A 465 -37.45 -64.88 -68.72
CA VAL A 465 -37.34 -63.91 -69.81
C VAL A 465 -38.40 -64.15 -70.88
N ILE A 466 -39.17 -63.10 -71.21
CA ILE A 466 -40.17 -63.11 -72.28
C ILE A 466 -39.51 -62.66 -73.59
N TRP A 467 -39.32 -63.59 -74.52
CA TRP A 467 -38.62 -63.35 -75.78
C TRP A 467 -39.51 -62.77 -76.88
N SER A 468 -38.96 -61.88 -77.73
CA SER A 468 -39.69 -61.17 -78.80
C SER A 468 -40.34 -62.04 -79.89
N PHE A 469 -40.02 -63.34 -79.94
CA PHE A 469 -40.68 -64.35 -80.80
C PHE A 469 -40.98 -65.66 -80.06
N GLY A 470 -40.99 -65.63 -78.72
CA GLY A 470 -41.24 -66.82 -77.88
C GLY A 470 -40.05 -67.76 -77.69
N GLU A 471 -38.96 -67.56 -78.46
CA GLU A 471 -37.77 -68.41 -78.42
C GLU A 471 -36.55 -67.65 -77.88
N ALA A 472 -35.73 -68.34 -77.09
CA ALA A 472 -34.46 -67.82 -76.58
C ALA A 472 -33.37 -67.80 -77.69
N PRO A 473 -32.23 -67.08 -77.49
CA PRO A 473 -31.16 -67.04 -78.48
C PRO A 473 -30.64 -68.44 -78.83
N ASP A 474 -30.55 -68.76 -80.13
CA ASP A 474 -29.93 -70.01 -80.58
C ASP A 474 -28.40 -69.88 -80.50
N LEU A 475 -27.84 -70.56 -79.51
CA LEU A 475 -26.42 -70.56 -79.19
C LEU A 475 -25.67 -71.78 -79.76
N SER A 476 -26.27 -72.54 -80.69
CA SER A 476 -25.76 -73.84 -81.14
C SER A 476 -24.55 -73.80 -82.10
N THR A 477 -24.23 -72.64 -82.69
CA THR A 477 -23.11 -72.50 -83.64
C THR A 477 -21.79 -72.19 -82.93
N ASN A 478 -20.75 -72.98 -83.20
CA ASN A 478 -19.40 -72.78 -82.66
C ASN A 478 -18.85 -71.38 -83.02
N SER A 479 -18.15 -70.74 -82.09
CA SER A 479 -17.51 -69.42 -82.31
C SER A 479 -18.44 -68.28 -82.75
N SER A 480 -19.77 -68.45 -82.63
CA SER A 480 -20.76 -67.43 -82.96
C SER A 480 -20.76 -66.25 -81.97
N LYS A 481 -21.22 -65.09 -82.44
CA LYS A 481 -21.41 -63.88 -81.64
C LYS A 481 -22.88 -63.50 -81.60
N HIS A 482 -23.36 -63.12 -80.43
CA HIS A 482 -24.75 -62.78 -80.18
C HIS A 482 -24.86 -61.46 -79.44
N VAL A 483 -25.91 -60.70 -79.75
CA VAL A 483 -26.28 -59.51 -78.98
C VAL A 483 -27.65 -59.77 -78.38
N VAL A 484 -27.72 -59.74 -77.05
CA VAL A 484 -28.94 -59.92 -76.27
C VAL A 484 -29.23 -58.63 -75.52
N ALA A 485 -30.36 -57.98 -75.80
CA ALA A 485 -30.85 -56.87 -75.01
C ALA A 485 -31.93 -57.38 -74.05
N ILE A 486 -31.74 -57.16 -72.75
CA ILE A 486 -32.72 -57.46 -71.72
C ILE A 486 -33.27 -56.15 -71.18
N LEU A 487 -34.59 -56.04 -71.06
CA LEU A 487 -35.28 -54.83 -70.59
C LEU A 487 -36.40 -55.21 -69.61
N SER A 488 -36.52 -54.49 -68.50
CA SER A 488 -37.62 -54.60 -67.57
C SER A 488 -38.22 -53.22 -67.31
N PRO A 489 -39.53 -52.99 -67.52
CA PRO A 489 -40.18 -51.72 -67.24
C PRO A 489 -40.44 -51.47 -65.75
N ASP A 490 -40.29 -52.49 -64.89
CA ASP A 490 -40.79 -52.52 -63.52
C ASP A 490 -39.75 -53.04 -62.49
N GLY A 491 -38.46 -52.86 -62.79
CA GLY A 491 -37.38 -53.20 -61.86
C GLY A 491 -37.20 -54.71 -61.64
N GLY A 492 -37.25 -55.50 -62.71
CA GLY A 492 -36.96 -56.93 -62.71
C GLY A 492 -38.17 -57.83 -62.44
N THR A 493 -39.38 -57.27 -62.28
CA THR A 493 -40.59 -58.10 -62.06
C THR A 493 -41.05 -58.75 -63.37
N THR A 494 -41.02 -57.99 -64.46
CA THR A 494 -41.28 -58.45 -65.81
C THR A 494 -40.04 -58.22 -66.66
N VAL A 495 -39.46 -59.28 -67.23
CA VAL A 495 -38.21 -59.22 -67.99
C VAL A 495 -38.46 -59.60 -69.45
N TYR A 496 -38.11 -58.69 -70.37
CA TYR A 496 -38.20 -58.90 -71.82
C TYR A 496 -36.83 -59.10 -72.43
N GLY A 497 -36.72 -60.04 -73.37
CA GLY A 497 -35.50 -60.32 -74.10
C GLY A 497 -35.65 -60.10 -75.60
N PHE A 498 -34.67 -59.41 -76.18
CA PHE A 498 -34.50 -59.24 -77.62
C PHE A 498 -33.13 -59.77 -77.99
N HIS A 499 -33.01 -60.51 -79.08
CA HIS A 499 -31.72 -60.99 -79.53
C HIS A 499 -31.57 -60.85 -81.03
N SER A 500 -30.33 -60.64 -81.45
CA SER A 500 -29.89 -60.80 -82.83
C SER A 500 -28.81 -61.86 -82.85
N SER A 501 -29.15 -62.99 -83.47
CA SER A 501 -28.33 -64.18 -83.62
C SER A 501 -28.27 -64.53 -85.11
N GLU A 502 -27.57 -63.72 -85.88
CA GLU A 502 -27.19 -64.05 -87.26
C GLU A 502 -25.76 -64.60 -87.24
N GLU A 503 -25.43 -65.57 -88.09
CA GLU A 503 -24.12 -66.24 -88.17
C GLU A 503 -22.98 -65.26 -88.52
N ALA A 504 -22.64 -64.35 -87.62
CA ALA A 504 -21.49 -63.48 -87.73
C ALA A 504 -20.24 -64.30 -87.35
N ALA A 505 -19.64 -64.95 -88.35
CA ALA A 505 -18.30 -65.53 -88.30
C ALA A 505 -17.25 -64.51 -87.84
#